data_AF-A0A931WHC3-F1
#
_entry.id   AF-A0A931WHC3-F1
#
_cell.length_a   1.000
_cell.length_b   1.000
_cell.length_c   1.000
_cell.angle_alpha   90.00
_cell.angle_beta   90.00
_cell.angle_gamma   90.00
#
_symmetry.space_group_name_H-M   'P 1'
#
loop_
_entity.id
_entity.type
_entity.pdbx_description
1 polymer ?
#
loop_
_entity_poly.entity_id
_entity_poly.type
_entity_poly.pdbx_seq_one_letter_code
_entity_poly.pdbx_strand_id
1 'polypeptide(L)'
;MQILFLFLLMAAMALAPLGMMIFWALQKGVPLRHCFSWPRFLIFSRRGVVIRRTTPLVGCLLPPESSVDQIDFLKTIYSLERGHPSADNPITRAVLKVGRANRWEPWPAEHLREFPGLGLGAVVNGRAVIAGSARLMHMSSVECPPTLLREAARQEVLGRRVVYAGWEGQVRGLLLFEEQPFDDAVEAAQLLRDQGVNILAVCSGASEEMVVQTAGLIGAQERRFDCGPEEKEAQIKEWSARFTRVVMLEPRVALSLLARAWIARRWALRYLGAALLALALGAASLLFAGCQRINSPRFLQGNVVLGDDGLSAVANQPNSVCFLIAKDQWGVPVIIKRWLNPKFPLAFRLSRADLIIPSRPWKGPFYMEAFLFVSKDKAQELPAPKDAARGMIEHPVFPSLPRSWRGSPSSGRIEIALKRP
;
A
#
# COMPACT_ATOMS: atom_id res chain seq x y z
N MET A 1 -9.26 1.30 -23.51
CA MET A 1 -7.89 0.75 -23.34
C MET A 1 -6.97 1.62 -22.50
N GLN A 2 -6.89 2.94 -22.71
CA GLN A 2 -5.99 3.84 -21.94
C GLN A 2 -6.21 3.79 -20.41
N ILE A 3 -7.46 3.71 -19.96
CA ILE A 3 -7.79 3.63 -18.53
C ILE A 3 -7.26 2.34 -17.90
N LEU A 4 -7.45 1.19 -18.56
CA LEU A 4 -6.97 -0.12 -18.09
C LEU A 4 -5.43 -0.17 -18.01
N PHE A 5 -4.74 0.47 -18.94
CA PHE A 5 -3.27 0.58 -18.95
C PHE A 5 -2.75 1.42 -17.78
N LEU A 6 -3.37 2.57 -17.50
CA LEU A 6 -3.05 3.38 -16.31
C LEU A 6 -3.28 2.62 -15.00
N PHE A 7 -4.35 1.83 -14.92
CA PHE A 7 -4.63 0.99 -13.75
C PHE A 7 -3.59 -0.12 -13.55
N LEU A 8 -3.19 -0.81 -14.61
CA LEU A 8 -2.12 -1.82 -14.57
C LEU A 8 -0.77 -1.21 -14.17
N LEU A 9 -0.46 -0.01 -14.67
CA LEU A 9 0.76 0.70 -14.33
C LEU A 9 0.79 1.08 -12.83
N MET A 10 -0.30 1.61 -12.29
CA MET A 10 -0.39 1.94 -10.86
C MET A 10 -0.32 0.69 -9.97
N ALA A 11 -0.95 -0.42 -10.37
CA ALA A 11 -0.88 -1.68 -9.64
C ALA A 11 0.56 -2.23 -9.63
N ALA A 12 1.26 -2.19 -10.76
CA ALA A 12 2.66 -2.59 -10.86
C ALA A 12 3.57 -1.72 -9.99
N MET A 13 3.37 -0.40 -9.99
CA MET A 13 4.13 0.53 -9.12
C MET A 13 3.84 0.33 -7.63
N ALA A 14 2.64 -0.10 -7.25
CA ALA A 14 2.30 -0.40 -5.86
C ALA A 14 2.86 -1.75 -5.38
N LEU A 15 3.00 -2.73 -6.27
CA LEU A 15 3.47 -4.09 -5.96
C LEU A 15 5.00 -4.22 -5.99
N ALA A 16 5.69 -3.41 -6.80
CA ALA A 16 7.16 -3.46 -6.92
C ALA A 16 7.92 -3.25 -5.59
N PRO A 17 7.56 -2.28 -4.72
CA PRO A 17 8.22 -2.11 -3.42
C PRO A 17 7.97 -3.29 -2.48
N LEU A 18 6.78 -3.90 -2.54
CA LEU A 18 6.41 -5.05 -1.74
C LEU A 18 7.22 -6.29 -2.17
N GLY A 19 7.37 -6.50 -3.47
CA GLY A 19 8.20 -7.55 -4.05
C GLY A 19 9.68 -7.40 -3.69
N MET A 20 10.23 -6.19 -3.80
CA MET A 20 11.61 -5.89 -3.37
C MET A 20 11.80 -6.13 -1.87
N MET A 21 10.84 -5.75 -1.04
CA MET A 21 10.90 -5.98 0.41
C MET A 21 10.85 -7.47 0.77
N ILE A 22 9.98 -8.26 0.14
CA ILE A 22 9.88 -9.71 0.37
C ILE A 22 11.16 -10.41 -0.09
N PHE A 23 11.65 -10.09 -1.28
CA PHE A 23 12.90 -10.61 -1.82
C PHE A 23 14.10 -10.27 -0.90
N TRP A 24 14.15 -9.04 -0.39
CA TRP A 24 15.17 -8.58 0.54
C TRP A 24 15.08 -9.27 1.91
N ALA A 25 13.87 -9.44 2.46
CA ALA A 25 13.64 -10.14 3.73
C ALA A 25 14.08 -11.61 3.66
N LEU A 26 13.84 -12.27 2.53
CA LEU A 26 14.32 -13.62 2.24
C LEU A 26 15.86 -13.67 2.17
N GLN A 27 16.50 -12.70 1.50
CA GLN A 27 17.98 -12.61 1.44
C GLN A 27 18.65 -12.42 2.81
N LYS A 28 17.98 -11.76 3.76
CA LYS A 28 18.54 -11.42 5.08
C LYS A 28 18.09 -12.37 6.20
N GLY A 29 17.31 -13.41 5.88
CA GLY A 29 16.82 -14.39 6.85
C GLY A 29 15.89 -13.79 7.91
N VAL A 30 15.18 -12.72 7.59
CA VAL A 30 14.16 -12.13 8.47
C VAL A 30 12.89 -12.96 8.33
N PRO A 31 12.33 -13.52 9.42
CA PRO A 31 11.12 -14.32 9.30
C PRO A 31 9.98 -13.44 8.78
N LEU A 32 9.38 -13.82 7.64
CA LEU A 32 8.37 -13.02 6.93
C LEU A 32 7.24 -12.56 7.86
N ARG A 33 6.86 -13.34 8.88
CA ARG A 33 5.87 -12.96 9.90
C ARG A 33 6.15 -11.60 10.57
N HIS A 34 7.42 -11.23 10.78
CA HIS A 34 7.82 -9.94 11.35
C HIS A 34 7.83 -8.81 10.31
N CYS A 35 7.89 -9.16 9.02
CA CYS A 35 7.69 -8.22 7.92
C CYS A 35 6.20 -7.93 7.71
N PHE A 36 5.29 -8.83 8.12
CA PHE A 36 3.84 -8.73 7.90
C PHE A 36 3.02 -8.09 9.02
N SER A 37 3.51 -8.06 10.26
CA SER A 37 2.85 -7.36 11.36
C SER A 37 3.39 -5.94 11.51
N TRP A 38 2.49 -4.94 11.50
CA TRP A 38 2.87 -3.59 11.92
C TRP A 38 3.01 -3.59 13.46
N PRO A 39 4.22 -3.47 14.02
CA PRO A 39 4.41 -3.54 15.45
C PRO A 39 3.83 -2.30 16.12
N ARG A 40 3.24 -2.50 17.30
CA ARG A 40 2.87 -1.37 18.17
C ARG A 40 3.98 -1.05 19.16
N PHE A 41 4.75 -2.06 19.55
CA PHE A 41 5.85 -1.95 20.51
C PHE A 41 7.11 -2.60 19.96
N LEU A 42 8.24 -1.92 20.13
CA LEU A 42 9.56 -2.39 19.71
C LEU A 42 10.50 -2.53 20.90
N ILE A 43 11.24 -3.64 20.91
CA ILE A 43 12.36 -3.88 21.82
C ILE A 43 13.62 -3.99 20.96
N PHE A 44 14.70 -3.33 21.36
CA PHE A 44 15.94 -3.33 20.58
C PHE A 44 17.11 -3.93 21.34
N SER A 45 17.92 -4.74 20.64
CA SER A 45 19.33 -4.88 20.98
C SER A 45 20.06 -3.59 20.64
N ARG A 46 20.84 -3.02 21.56
CA ARG A 46 21.63 -1.79 21.32
C ARG A 46 22.56 -1.92 20.10
N ARG A 47 23.45 -2.91 20.11
CA ARG A 47 24.45 -3.13 19.06
C ARG A 47 23.84 -3.79 17.84
N GLY A 48 24.29 -3.37 16.66
CA GLY A 48 23.81 -3.81 15.35
C GLY A 48 22.46 -3.26 14.92
N VAL A 49 21.76 -2.52 15.78
CA VAL A 49 20.47 -1.88 15.49
C VAL A 49 20.59 -0.36 15.61
N VAL A 50 21.04 0.13 16.76
CA VAL A 50 21.23 1.57 17.04
C VAL A 50 22.70 1.94 16.99
N ILE A 51 23.55 1.10 17.58
CA ILE A 51 25.00 1.23 17.58
C ILE A 51 25.61 0.34 16.50
N ARG A 52 26.63 0.85 15.80
CA ARG A 52 27.37 0.09 14.79
C ARG A 52 28.00 -1.17 15.40
N ARG A 53 28.20 -2.19 14.57
CA ARG A 53 28.87 -3.44 15.03
C ARG A 53 30.37 -3.28 15.21
N THR A 54 30.97 -2.28 14.58
CA THR A 54 32.39 -1.95 14.71
C THR A 54 32.66 -1.30 16.05
N THR A 55 33.56 -1.88 16.82
CA THR A 55 33.94 -1.38 18.15
C THR A 55 35.46 -1.25 18.21
N PRO A 56 36.08 -0.23 17.60
CA PRO A 56 37.53 -0.10 17.60
C PRO A 56 38.05 0.05 19.03
N LEU A 57 39.17 -0.62 19.32
CA LEU A 57 39.95 -0.41 20.54
C LEU A 57 40.67 0.94 20.38
N VAL A 58 40.31 1.93 21.19
CA VAL A 58 40.87 3.30 21.11
C VAL A 58 41.99 3.53 22.11
N GLY A 59 42.14 2.64 23.08
CA GLY A 59 43.23 2.69 24.04
C GLY A 59 43.03 1.75 25.21
N CYS A 60 43.99 1.79 26.13
CA CYS A 60 43.90 1.14 27.43
C CYS A 60 44.40 2.09 28.51
N LEU A 61 43.90 1.92 29.73
CA LEU A 61 44.28 2.71 30.88
C LEU A 61 44.78 1.78 31.98
N LEU A 62 45.95 2.10 32.51
CA LEU A 62 46.59 1.40 33.63
C LEU A 62 46.62 2.33 34.86
N PRO A 63 46.66 1.79 36.08
CA PRO A 63 46.92 2.59 37.27
C PRO A 63 48.25 3.36 37.12
N PRO A 64 48.36 4.61 37.62
CA PRO A 64 49.61 5.38 37.54
C PRO A 64 50.82 4.68 38.17
N GLU A 65 50.58 3.89 39.22
CA GLU A 65 51.59 3.12 39.96
C GLU A 65 51.74 1.68 39.44
N SER A 66 51.21 1.39 38.24
CA SER A 66 51.26 0.06 37.65
C SER A 66 52.71 -0.35 37.36
N SER A 67 53.11 -1.51 37.88
CA SER A 67 54.36 -2.18 37.49
C SER A 67 54.24 -2.92 36.15
N VAL A 68 53.05 -2.97 35.56
CA VAL A 68 52.77 -3.64 34.28
C VAL A 68 52.94 -2.66 33.14
N ASP A 69 53.75 -3.01 32.15
CA ASP A 69 53.91 -2.24 30.92
C ASP A 69 52.64 -2.32 30.04
N GLN A 70 52.37 -1.24 29.29
CA GLN A 70 51.19 -1.14 28.44
C GLN A 70 51.16 -2.19 27.32
N ILE A 71 52.32 -2.47 26.71
CA ILE A 71 52.44 -3.48 25.65
C ILE A 71 52.21 -4.87 26.23
N ASP A 72 52.81 -5.17 27.38
CA ASP A 72 52.62 -6.46 28.05
C ASP A 72 51.16 -6.67 28.48
N PHE A 73 50.52 -5.64 29.03
CA PHE A 73 49.08 -5.69 29.33
C PHE A 73 48.27 -6.04 28.08
N LEU A 74 48.43 -5.28 27.00
CA LEU A 74 47.67 -5.50 25.76
C LEU A 74 48.00 -6.86 25.11
N LYS A 75 49.25 -7.31 25.17
CA LYS A 75 49.68 -8.62 24.66
C LYS A 75 49.10 -9.77 25.48
N THR A 76 48.96 -9.59 26.80
CA THR A 76 48.24 -10.53 27.68
C THR A 76 46.81 -10.72 27.19
N ILE A 77 46.08 -9.62 26.97
CA ILE A 77 44.67 -9.65 26.56
C ILE A 77 44.53 -10.16 25.13
N TYR A 78 45.45 -9.80 24.24
CA TYR A 78 45.53 -10.36 22.90
C TYR A 78 45.68 -11.88 22.92
N SER A 79 46.53 -12.41 23.80
CA SER A 79 46.76 -13.86 23.94
C SER A 79 45.51 -14.56 24.48
N LEU A 80 44.82 -13.96 25.47
CA LEU A 80 43.53 -14.44 25.96
C LEU A 80 42.46 -14.48 24.84
N GLU A 81 42.27 -13.36 24.15
CA GLU A 81 41.26 -13.19 23.10
C GLU A 81 41.56 -14.04 21.86
N ARG A 82 42.82 -14.43 21.61
CA ARG A 82 43.19 -15.33 20.51
C ARG A 82 42.56 -16.71 20.65
N GLY A 83 42.32 -17.15 21.88
CA GLY A 83 41.65 -18.41 22.16
C GLY A 83 40.14 -18.37 21.95
N HIS A 84 39.51 -17.19 21.85
CA HIS A 84 38.05 -17.08 21.81
C HIS A 84 37.45 -17.90 20.66
N PRO A 85 36.45 -18.79 20.92
CA PRO A 85 35.83 -19.60 19.88
C PRO A 85 35.02 -18.81 18.84
N SER A 86 34.66 -17.55 19.12
CA SER A 86 33.81 -16.72 18.26
C SER A 86 34.60 -15.58 17.63
N ALA A 87 35.02 -15.79 16.37
CA ALA A 87 35.66 -14.74 15.56
C ALA A 87 34.72 -13.54 15.25
N ASP A 88 33.44 -13.66 15.58
CA ASP A 88 32.41 -12.62 15.41
C ASP A 88 32.21 -11.72 16.64
N ASN A 89 32.88 -11.99 17.76
CA ASN A 89 32.87 -11.08 18.90
C ASN A 89 33.58 -9.75 18.52
N PRO A 90 32.89 -8.59 18.63
CA PRO A 90 33.47 -7.29 18.27
C PRO A 90 34.69 -6.88 19.10
N ILE A 91 34.71 -7.23 20.39
CA ILE A 91 35.81 -6.94 21.32
C ILE A 91 37.04 -7.73 20.89
N THR A 92 36.88 -9.05 20.74
CA THR A 92 37.92 -9.95 20.25
C THR A 92 38.50 -9.47 18.92
N ARG A 93 37.65 -9.12 17.96
CA ARG A 93 38.10 -8.62 16.65
C ARG A 93 38.96 -7.36 16.77
N ALA A 94 38.57 -6.43 17.63
CA ALA A 94 39.31 -5.19 17.84
C ALA A 94 40.66 -5.43 18.51
N VAL A 95 40.71 -6.26 19.55
CA VAL A 95 41.96 -6.64 20.22
C VAL A 95 42.89 -7.41 19.26
N LEU A 96 42.36 -8.39 18.53
CA LEU A 96 43.14 -9.16 17.55
C LEU A 96 43.68 -8.29 16.41
N LYS A 97 42.93 -7.26 15.97
CA LYS A 97 43.40 -6.31 14.97
C LYS A 97 44.63 -5.55 15.48
N VAL A 98 44.62 -5.08 16.72
CA VAL A 98 45.75 -4.36 17.34
C VAL A 98 46.96 -5.29 17.49
N GLY A 99 46.79 -6.51 18.00
CA GLY A 99 47.91 -7.45 18.15
C GLY A 99 48.55 -7.84 16.83
N ARG A 100 47.74 -8.06 15.77
CA ARG A 100 48.25 -8.35 14.42
C ARG A 100 48.98 -7.16 13.81
N ALA A 101 48.47 -5.95 13.98
CA ALA A 101 49.11 -4.73 13.47
C ALA A 101 50.50 -4.51 14.10
N ASN A 102 50.64 -4.85 15.38
CA ASN A 102 51.92 -4.79 16.11
C ASN A 102 52.77 -6.07 15.99
N ARG A 103 52.34 -7.05 15.18
CA ARG A 103 53.03 -8.33 14.96
C ARG A 103 53.36 -9.09 16.24
N TRP A 104 52.47 -9.05 17.22
CA TRP A 104 52.65 -9.80 18.46
C TRP A 104 52.43 -11.29 18.24
N GLU A 105 53.40 -12.08 18.67
CA GLU A 105 53.20 -13.52 18.89
C GLU A 105 52.41 -13.72 20.19
N PRO A 106 51.28 -14.44 20.18
CA PRO A 106 50.49 -14.67 21.37
C PRO A 106 51.27 -15.57 22.34
N TRP A 107 51.12 -15.30 23.63
CA TRP A 107 51.59 -16.23 24.66
C TRP A 107 50.72 -17.48 24.70
N PRO A 108 51.24 -18.62 25.21
CA PRO A 108 50.44 -19.80 25.46
C PRO A 108 49.24 -19.48 26.35
N ALA A 109 48.06 -19.92 25.93
CA ALA A 109 46.82 -19.75 26.68
C ALA A 109 46.11 -21.10 26.81
N GLU A 110 45.79 -21.48 28.04
CA GLU A 110 45.19 -22.76 28.40
C GLU A 110 43.91 -22.56 29.22
N HIS A 111 43.06 -23.58 29.27
CA HIS A 111 41.85 -23.59 30.08
C HIS A 111 40.92 -22.39 29.83
N LEU A 112 40.77 -21.99 28.56
CA LEU A 112 39.87 -20.90 28.20
C LEU A 112 38.43 -21.21 28.66
N ARG A 113 37.83 -20.25 29.34
CA ARG A 113 36.45 -20.26 29.81
C ARG A 113 35.73 -19.01 29.33
N GLU A 114 34.59 -19.22 28.68
CA GLU A 114 33.67 -18.15 28.32
C GLU A 114 32.64 -17.95 29.43
N PHE A 115 32.38 -16.70 29.76
CA PHE A 115 31.31 -16.27 30.64
C PHE A 115 30.28 -15.53 29.77
N PRO A 116 29.19 -16.20 29.34
CA PRO A 116 28.27 -15.65 28.34
C PRO A 116 27.76 -14.25 28.71
N GLY A 117 28.00 -13.28 27.82
CA GLY A 117 27.62 -11.88 28.03
C GLY A 117 28.49 -11.10 29.02
N LEU A 118 29.41 -11.75 29.73
CA LEU A 118 30.23 -11.15 30.77
C LEU A 118 31.70 -11.01 30.37
N GLY A 119 32.30 -11.98 29.67
CA GLY A 119 33.70 -11.92 29.23
C GLY A 119 34.37 -13.29 29.11
N LEU A 120 35.71 -13.31 29.21
CA LEU A 120 36.56 -14.48 29.07
C LEU A 120 37.56 -14.59 30.22
N GLY A 121 37.99 -15.81 30.53
CA GLY A 121 39.17 -16.07 31.35
C GLY A 121 39.98 -17.25 30.83
N ALA A 122 41.28 -17.26 31.09
CA ALA A 122 42.20 -18.34 30.73
C ALA A 122 43.48 -18.28 31.58
N VAL A 123 44.29 -19.32 31.54
CA VAL A 123 45.68 -19.27 32.03
C VAL A 123 46.58 -18.84 30.88
N VAL A 124 47.04 -17.59 30.89
CA VAL A 124 47.91 -17.01 29.87
C VAL A 124 49.32 -16.90 30.43
N ASN A 125 50.30 -17.51 29.76
CA ASN A 125 51.70 -17.56 30.21
C ASN A 125 51.85 -18.01 31.67
N GLY A 126 51.09 -19.04 32.07
CA GLY A 126 51.06 -19.55 33.45
C GLY A 126 50.27 -18.70 34.46
N ARG A 127 49.65 -17.59 34.03
CA ARG A 127 48.91 -16.69 34.91
C ARG A 127 47.41 -16.73 34.66
N ALA A 128 46.59 -16.84 35.70
CA ALA A 128 45.13 -16.76 35.58
C ALA A 128 44.69 -15.32 35.24
N VAL A 129 44.22 -15.11 34.01
CA VAL A 129 43.81 -13.81 33.48
C VAL A 129 42.32 -13.85 33.18
N ILE A 130 41.63 -12.76 33.51
CA ILE A 130 40.22 -12.55 33.19
C ILE A 130 40.02 -11.17 32.53
N ALA A 131 39.14 -11.09 31.54
CA ALA A 131 38.78 -9.86 30.86
C ALA A 131 37.28 -9.81 30.58
N GLY A 132 36.60 -8.73 30.95
CA GLY A 132 35.16 -8.60 30.79
C GLY A 132 34.51 -7.41 31.48
N SER A 133 33.22 -7.55 31.76
CA SER A 133 32.40 -6.57 32.49
C SER A 133 32.80 -6.42 33.96
N ALA A 134 32.38 -5.34 34.61
CA ALA A 134 32.54 -5.15 36.06
C ALA A 134 31.90 -6.30 36.86
N ARG A 135 30.74 -6.81 36.41
CA ARG A 135 30.07 -7.97 37.00
C ARG A 135 30.93 -9.23 36.99
N LEU A 136 31.71 -9.45 35.92
CA LEU A 136 32.64 -10.58 35.85
C LEU A 136 33.76 -10.46 36.89
N MET A 137 34.31 -9.25 37.05
CA MET A 137 35.36 -8.98 38.04
C MET A 137 34.85 -9.27 39.46
N HIS A 138 33.66 -8.76 39.79
CA HIS A 138 33.03 -9.01 41.09
C HIS A 138 32.75 -10.50 41.33
N MET A 139 32.18 -11.20 40.34
CA MET A 139 31.91 -12.65 40.44
C MET A 139 33.17 -13.50 40.61
N SER A 140 34.32 -12.99 40.17
CA SER A 140 35.61 -13.70 40.22
C SER A 140 36.51 -13.21 41.36
N SER A 141 35.97 -12.40 42.28
CA SER A 141 36.70 -11.79 43.38
C SER A 141 37.97 -11.05 42.93
N VAL A 142 37.89 -10.35 41.79
CA VAL A 142 38.96 -9.51 41.26
C VAL A 142 38.67 -8.06 41.63
N GLU A 143 39.48 -7.50 42.52
CA GLU A 143 39.30 -6.15 43.04
C GLU A 143 39.73 -5.10 42.00
N CYS A 144 38.88 -4.09 41.81
CA CYS A 144 39.19 -2.98 40.91
C CYS A 144 39.70 -1.77 41.73
N PRO A 145 40.93 -1.27 41.48
CA PRO A 145 41.43 -0.09 42.15
C PRO A 145 40.49 1.12 42.01
N PRO A 146 40.30 1.96 43.06
CA PRO A 146 39.42 3.12 43.00
C PRO A 146 39.74 4.11 41.88
N THR A 147 41.02 4.20 41.50
CA THR A 147 41.49 5.03 40.38
C THR A 147 40.93 4.54 39.04
N LEU A 148 40.97 3.23 38.78
CA LEU A 148 40.40 2.65 37.56
C LEU A 148 38.87 2.69 37.58
N LEU A 149 38.22 2.49 38.74
CA LEU A 149 36.76 2.62 38.84
C LEU A 149 36.28 4.02 38.43
N ARG A 150 36.94 5.08 38.93
CA ARG A 150 36.62 6.46 38.56
C ARG A 150 36.81 6.72 37.07
N GLU A 151 37.90 6.19 36.52
CA GLU A 151 38.20 6.39 35.12
C GLU A 151 37.27 5.59 34.20
N ALA A 152 36.89 4.37 34.58
CA ALA A 152 35.87 3.59 33.87
C ALA A 152 34.56 4.36 33.78
N ALA A 153 34.04 4.85 34.91
CA ALA A 153 32.82 5.65 34.95
C ALA A 153 32.91 6.89 34.05
N ARG A 154 34.06 7.59 34.08
CA ARG A 154 34.30 8.75 33.20
C ARG A 154 34.24 8.37 31.72
N GLN A 155 34.86 7.27 31.33
CA GLN A 155 34.88 6.81 29.94
C GLN A 155 33.50 6.35 29.47
N GLU A 156 32.71 5.72 30.34
CA GLU A 156 31.33 5.31 30.04
C GLU A 156 30.41 6.53 29.84
N VAL A 157 30.60 7.59 30.63
CA VAL A 157 29.92 8.88 30.40
C VAL A 157 30.29 9.48 29.03
N LEU A 158 31.52 9.28 28.56
CA LEU A 158 31.94 9.67 27.21
C LEU A 158 31.42 8.71 26.10
N GLY A 159 30.59 7.73 26.44
CA GLY A 159 30.00 6.78 25.50
C GLY A 159 30.94 5.66 25.06
N ARG A 160 32.09 5.49 25.73
CA ARG A 160 33.04 4.42 25.45
C ARG A 160 32.71 3.19 26.26
N ARG A 161 32.78 2.02 25.62
CA ARG A 161 32.62 0.74 26.31
C ARG A 161 33.91 0.41 27.03
N VAL A 162 33.82 0.10 28.31
CA VAL A 162 34.95 -0.28 29.14
C VAL A 162 34.94 -1.80 29.32
N VAL A 163 36.11 -2.42 29.13
CA VAL A 163 36.37 -3.82 29.49
C VAL A 163 37.48 -3.83 30.52
N TYR A 164 37.20 -4.45 31.65
CA TYR A 164 38.15 -4.61 32.75
C TYR A 164 39.00 -5.84 32.47
N ALA A 165 40.30 -5.77 32.76
CA ALA A 165 41.14 -6.95 32.71
C ALA A 165 42.06 -7.03 33.92
N GLY A 166 42.18 -8.24 34.46
CA GLY A 166 42.86 -8.48 35.72
C GLY A 166 43.42 -9.88 35.85
N TRP A 167 44.32 -10.03 36.82
CA TRP A 167 44.95 -11.27 37.22
C TRP A 167 45.46 -11.12 38.65
N GLU A 168 45.73 -12.24 39.32
CA GLU A 168 46.22 -12.24 40.72
C GLU A 168 45.30 -11.46 41.67
N GLY A 169 43.97 -11.59 41.46
CA GLY A 169 42.96 -10.96 42.31
C GLY A 169 42.78 -9.44 42.11
N GLN A 170 43.47 -8.81 41.15
CA GLN A 170 43.35 -7.37 40.91
C GLN A 170 43.13 -7.02 39.43
N VAL A 171 42.30 -6.02 39.18
CA VAL A 171 42.20 -5.37 37.86
C VAL A 171 43.48 -4.60 37.62
N ARG A 172 44.15 -4.92 36.50
CA ARG A 172 45.41 -4.30 36.09
C ARG A 172 45.22 -3.18 35.08
N GLY A 173 44.09 -3.18 34.38
CA GLY A 173 43.80 -2.14 33.43
C GLY A 173 42.40 -2.22 32.83
N LEU A 174 42.09 -1.18 32.07
CA LEU A 174 40.86 -1.03 31.31
C LEU A 174 41.20 -1.00 29.82
N LEU A 175 40.39 -1.65 29.00
CA LEU A 175 40.37 -1.47 27.55
C LEU A 175 39.17 -0.59 27.19
N LEU A 176 39.41 0.40 26.33
CA LEU A 176 38.42 1.37 25.91
C LEU A 176 38.03 1.12 24.47
N PHE A 177 36.74 0.89 24.23
CA PHE A 177 36.19 0.70 22.90
C PHE A 177 35.24 1.82 22.55
N GLU A 178 35.36 2.32 21.32
CA GLU A 178 34.42 3.32 20.82
C GLU A 178 33.17 2.63 20.28
N GLU A 179 31.99 3.09 20.69
CA GLU A 179 30.71 2.59 20.19
C GLU A 179 29.94 3.75 19.56
N GLN A 180 29.93 3.82 18.23
CA GLN A 180 29.26 4.89 17.50
C GLN A 180 27.84 4.48 17.08
N PRO A 181 26.83 5.36 17.26
CA PRO A 181 25.51 5.15 16.69
C PRO A 181 25.55 5.16 15.15
N PHE A 182 24.51 4.59 14.52
CA PHE A 182 24.24 4.88 13.12
C PHE A 182 23.77 6.34 12.99
N ASP A 183 24.25 7.03 11.95
CA ASP A 183 24.00 8.47 11.76
C ASP A 183 22.51 8.78 11.61
N ASP A 184 21.75 7.82 11.08
CA ASP A 184 20.30 7.90 10.84
C ASP A 184 19.45 7.23 11.93
N ALA A 185 20.04 6.77 13.04
CA ALA A 185 19.32 6.06 14.09
C ALA A 185 18.26 6.93 14.76
N VAL A 186 18.58 8.20 15.02
CA VAL A 186 17.67 9.15 15.69
C VAL A 186 16.48 9.48 14.79
N GLU A 187 16.75 9.81 13.52
CA GLU A 187 15.73 10.10 12.52
C GLU A 187 14.80 8.89 12.32
N ALA A 188 15.37 7.68 12.20
CA ALA A 188 14.60 6.45 12.07
C ALA A 188 13.69 6.20 13.28
N ALA A 189 14.18 6.45 14.49
CA ALA A 189 13.40 6.30 15.71
C ALA A 189 12.25 7.32 15.76
N GLN A 190 12.49 8.58 15.38
CA GLN A 190 11.47 9.62 15.28
C GLN A 190 10.37 9.22 14.29
N LEU A 191 10.76 8.83 13.09
CA LEU A 191 9.85 8.46 12.02
C LEU A 191 9.05 7.18 12.33
N LEU A 192 9.57 6.25 13.15
CA LEU A 192 8.77 5.15 13.70
C LEU A 192 7.71 5.64 14.71
N ARG A 193 8.08 6.56 15.61
CA ARG A 193 7.15 7.13 16.60
C ARG A 193 6.05 7.95 15.95
N ASP A 194 6.37 8.76 14.95
CA ASP A 194 5.40 9.55 14.18
C ASP A 194 4.37 8.66 13.47
N GLN A 195 4.76 7.41 13.19
CA GLN A 195 3.88 6.41 12.58
C GLN A 195 3.08 5.59 13.63
N GLY A 196 3.18 5.93 14.91
CA GLY A 196 2.46 5.30 16.01
C GLY A 196 3.12 4.05 16.59
N VAL A 197 4.41 3.83 16.32
CA VAL A 197 5.18 2.72 16.88
C VAL A 197 5.91 3.17 18.15
N ASN A 198 5.65 2.51 19.27
CA ASN A 198 6.31 2.81 20.54
C ASN A 198 7.62 2.03 20.66
N ILE A 199 8.70 2.73 20.96
CA ILE A 199 9.97 2.11 21.32
C ILE A 199 9.90 1.79 22.81
N LEU A 200 9.57 0.54 23.13
CA LEU A 200 9.30 0.10 24.48
C LEU A 200 10.61 0.01 25.27
N ALA A 201 11.62 -0.69 24.75
CA ALA A 201 12.82 -0.98 25.53
C ALA A 201 14.11 -1.11 24.72
N VAL A 202 15.24 -0.83 25.37
CA VAL A 202 16.58 -1.24 24.91
C VAL A 202 17.16 -2.27 25.87
N CYS A 203 17.58 -3.41 25.34
CA CYS A 203 18.22 -4.49 26.09
C CYS A 203 19.66 -4.72 25.61
N SER A 204 20.63 -4.57 26.50
CA SER A 204 22.06 -4.74 26.17
C SER A 204 22.86 -5.34 27.31
N GLY A 205 23.93 -6.07 26.99
CA GLY A 205 24.99 -6.42 27.94
C GLY A 205 26.08 -5.35 27.97
N ALA A 206 25.67 -4.09 28.04
CA ALA A 206 26.53 -2.93 28.25
C ALA A 206 26.16 -2.31 29.59
N SER A 207 27.02 -1.45 30.13
CA SER A 207 26.75 -0.74 31.38
C SER A 207 25.51 0.13 31.29
N GLU A 208 24.97 0.46 32.46
CA GLU A 208 23.78 1.27 32.62
C GLU A 208 23.89 2.59 31.86
N GLU A 209 24.99 3.32 32.01
CA GLU A 209 25.27 4.60 31.38
C GLU A 209 25.14 4.52 29.85
N MET A 210 25.73 3.49 29.24
CA MET A 210 25.67 3.29 27.80
C MET A 210 24.24 2.98 27.31
N VAL A 211 23.50 2.18 28.07
CA VAL A 211 22.10 1.86 27.75
C VAL A 211 21.22 3.09 27.90
N VAL A 212 21.42 3.89 28.95
CA VAL A 212 20.71 5.15 29.20
C VAL A 212 20.93 6.12 28.05
N GLN A 213 22.18 6.32 27.62
CA GLN A 213 22.50 7.17 26.47
C GLN A 213 21.79 6.70 25.19
N THR A 214 21.85 5.39 24.91
CA THR A 214 21.20 4.81 23.72
C THR A 214 19.68 4.99 23.76
N ALA A 215 19.08 4.72 24.91
CA ALA A 215 17.64 4.88 25.13
C ALA A 215 17.21 6.33 24.94
N GLY A 216 18.01 7.29 25.41
CA GLY A 216 17.80 8.72 25.19
C GLY A 216 17.80 9.09 23.69
N LEU A 217 18.79 8.60 22.92
CA LEU A 217 18.90 8.87 21.48
C LEU A 217 17.65 8.45 20.69
N ILE A 218 17.04 7.33 21.06
CA ILE A 218 15.91 6.74 20.34
C ILE A 218 14.57 6.90 21.06
N GLY A 219 14.52 7.58 22.20
CA GLY A 219 13.30 7.76 23.01
C GLY A 219 12.68 6.45 23.50
N ALA A 220 13.50 5.51 23.99
CA ALA A 220 13.01 4.26 24.58
C ALA A 220 12.51 4.49 26.02
N GLN A 221 11.41 3.83 26.38
CA GLN A 221 10.75 4.00 27.69
C GLN A 221 11.47 3.22 28.80
N GLU A 222 11.83 1.98 28.49
CA GLU A 222 12.46 1.02 29.40
C GLU A 222 13.93 0.78 29.03
N ARG A 223 14.75 0.52 30.03
CA ARG A 223 16.20 0.34 29.92
C ARG A 223 16.62 -0.92 30.65
N ARG A 224 17.26 -1.86 29.95
CA ARG A 224 17.74 -3.12 30.52
C ARG A 224 19.22 -3.29 30.15
N PHE A 225 20.08 -3.14 31.15
CA PHE A 225 21.54 -3.23 31.06
C PHE A 225 22.06 -4.52 31.69
N ASP A 226 23.33 -4.84 31.43
CA ASP A 226 23.96 -6.10 31.87
C ASP A 226 23.14 -7.37 31.60
N CYS A 227 22.35 -7.35 30.51
CA CYS A 227 21.49 -8.45 30.12
C CYS A 227 22.26 -9.44 29.23
N GLY A 228 22.39 -10.68 29.72
CA GLY A 228 22.86 -11.82 28.95
C GLY A 228 21.80 -12.30 27.93
N PRO A 229 22.12 -13.34 27.15
CA PRO A 229 21.17 -13.94 26.21
C PRO A 229 19.90 -14.45 26.91
N GLU A 230 20.05 -15.14 28.05
CA GLU A 230 18.93 -15.71 28.80
C GLU A 230 18.02 -14.63 29.39
N GLU A 231 18.60 -13.57 30.00
CA GLU A 231 17.79 -12.46 30.52
C GLU A 231 17.04 -11.71 29.41
N LYS A 232 17.62 -11.58 28.21
CA LYS A 232 16.91 -10.99 27.07
C LYS A 232 15.70 -11.82 26.68
N GLU A 233 15.84 -13.14 26.59
CA GLU A 233 14.71 -14.02 26.28
C GLU A 233 13.60 -13.97 27.34
N ALA A 234 13.98 -13.94 28.61
CA ALA A 234 13.02 -13.79 29.70
C ALA A 234 12.23 -12.48 29.60
N GLN A 235 12.91 -11.37 29.29
CA GLN A 235 12.27 -10.05 29.11
C GLN A 235 11.34 -10.03 27.89
N ILE A 236 11.72 -10.66 26.77
CA ILE A 236 10.83 -10.77 25.60
C ILE A 236 9.54 -11.48 25.98
N LYS A 237 9.63 -12.59 26.73
CA LYS A 237 8.45 -13.35 27.18
C LYS A 237 7.55 -12.50 28.07
N GLU A 238 8.13 -11.80 29.05
CA GLU A 238 7.42 -10.90 29.96
C GLU A 238 6.66 -9.81 29.19
N TRP A 239 7.35 -9.09 28.29
CA TRP A 239 6.71 -8.01 27.54
C TRP A 239 5.71 -8.51 26.50
N SER A 240 5.96 -9.67 25.88
CA SER A 240 5.01 -10.28 24.95
C SER A 240 3.73 -10.75 25.64
N ALA A 241 3.78 -11.05 26.95
CA ALA A 241 2.59 -11.34 27.75
C ALA A 241 1.80 -10.06 28.10
N ARG A 242 2.50 -8.93 28.32
CA ARG A 242 1.89 -7.66 28.74
C ARG A 242 1.36 -6.81 27.58
N PHE A 243 2.01 -6.88 26.41
CA PHE A 243 1.72 -6.00 25.29
C PHE A 243 1.40 -6.82 24.03
N THR A 244 0.42 -6.35 23.25
CA THR A 244 0.08 -6.95 21.95
C THR A 244 0.99 -6.41 20.85
N ARG A 245 1.41 -7.27 19.91
CA ARG A 245 2.26 -6.93 18.75
C ARG A 245 3.61 -6.32 19.14
N VAL A 246 4.32 -7.00 20.04
CA VAL A 246 5.71 -6.71 20.39
C VAL A 246 6.63 -7.37 19.37
N VAL A 247 7.64 -6.63 18.90
CA VAL A 247 8.71 -7.17 18.06
C VAL A 247 10.05 -6.82 18.68
N MET A 248 10.89 -7.83 18.93
CA MET A 248 12.29 -7.61 19.26
C MET A 248 13.13 -7.56 17.99
N LEU A 249 13.98 -6.54 17.87
CA LEU A 249 15.01 -6.45 16.84
C LEU A 249 16.34 -6.94 17.41
N GLU A 250 16.83 -8.02 16.82
CA GLU A 250 18.15 -8.55 17.06
C GLU A 250 19.20 -7.90 16.15
N PRO A 251 20.50 -7.98 16.52
CA PRO A 251 21.58 -7.46 15.69
C PRO A 251 21.63 -8.24 14.37
N ARG A 252 20.95 -7.77 13.33
CA ARG A 252 21.14 -8.22 11.93
C ARG A 252 21.01 -7.07 10.93
N VAL A 253 20.23 -6.05 11.26
CA VAL A 253 19.94 -4.90 10.39
C VAL A 253 19.83 -3.62 11.22
N ALA A 254 20.36 -2.50 10.70
CA ALA A 254 20.22 -1.17 11.30
C ALA A 254 18.75 -0.74 11.42
N LEU A 255 18.43 0.04 12.45
CA LEU A 255 17.08 0.52 12.74
C LEU A 255 16.45 1.28 11.57
N SER A 256 17.24 2.11 10.89
CA SER A 256 16.79 2.94 9.78
C SER A 256 16.29 2.16 8.57
N LEU A 257 16.97 1.07 8.22
CA LEU A 257 16.54 0.20 7.12
C LEU A 257 15.19 -0.46 7.43
N LEU A 258 15.00 -0.90 8.67
CA LEU A 258 13.74 -1.50 9.11
C LEU A 258 12.60 -0.47 9.15
N ALA A 259 12.87 0.73 9.65
CA ALA A 259 11.91 1.83 9.65
C ALA A 259 11.44 2.15 8.22
N ARG A 260 12.38 2.33 7.29
CA ARG A 260 12.08 2.58 5.87
C ARG A 260 11.28 1.44 5.23
N ALA A 261 11.65 0.19 5.48
CA ALA A 261 10.95 -0.97 4.93
C ALA A 261 9.50 -1.05 5.43
N TRP A 262 9.27 -0.87 6.73
CA TRP A 262 7.92 -0.88 7.29
C TRP A 262 7.08 0.27 6.73
N ILE A 263 7.61 1.48 6.66
CA ILE A 263 6.87 2.63 6.13
C ILE A 263 6.54 2.43 4.66
N ALA A 264 7.50 2.01 3.84
CA ALA A 264 7.27 1.70 2.43
C ALA A 264 6.13 0.69 2.26
N ARG A 265 6.10 -0.36 3.09
CA ARG A 265 5.01 -1.34 3.13
C ARG A 265 3.67 -0.71 3.51
N ARG A 266 3.60 0.13 4.55
CA ARG A 266 2.35 0.79 4.96
C ARG A 266 1.79 1.66 3.85
N TRP A 267 2.64 2.41 3.17
CA TRP A 267 2.27 3.17 1.99
C TRP A 267 1.79 2.27 0.85
N ALA A 268 2.52 1.19 0.53
CA ALA A 268 2.12 0.23 -0.50
C ALA A 268 0.73 -0.37 -0.22
N LEU A 269 0.45 -0.78 1.02
CA LEU A 269 -0.87 -1.31 1.40
C LEU A 269 -1.97 -0.24 1.30
N ARG A 270 -1.69 1.01 1.67
CA ARG A 270 -2.64 2.12 1.56
C ARG A 270 -2.94 2.47 0.10
N TYR A 271 -1.93 2.49 -0.75
CA TYR A 271 -2.10 2.71 -2.20
C TYR A 271 -2.81 1.55 -2.89
N LEU A 272 -2.50 0.30 -2.51
CA LEU A 272 -3.21 -0.88 -3.02
C LEU A 272 -4.71 -0.82 -2.66
N GLY A 273 -5.02 -0.46 -1.41
CA GLY A 273 -6.41 -0.25 -0.98
C GLY A 273 -7.12 0.86 -1.76
N ALA A 274 -6.44 1.99 -1.98
CA ALA A 274 -6.99 3.08 -2.80
C ALA A 274 -7.22 2.67 -4.27
N ALA A 275 -6.28 1.91 -4.85
CA ALA A 275 -6.40 1.40 -6.22
C ALA A 275 -7.57 0.40 -6.36
N LEU A 276 -7.74 -0.51 -5.40
CA LEU A 276 -8.86 -1.44 -5.36
C LEU A 276 -10.21 -0.71 -5.21
N LEU A 277 -10.27 0.32 -4.36
CA LEU A 277 -11.47 1.15 -4.22
C LEU A 277 -11.80 1.89 -5.53
N ALA A 278 -10.79 2.45 -6.21
CA ALA A 278 -10.97 3.11 -7.50
C ALA A 278 -11.46 2.14 -8.58
N LEU A 279 -10.94 0.89 -8.60
CA LEU A 279 -11.42 -0.16 -9.50
C LEU A 279 -12.88 -0.54 -9.21
N ALA A 280 -13.24 -0.67 -7.93
CA ALA A 280 -14.62 -0.97 -7.53
C ALA A 280 -15.59 0.14 -7.96
N LEU A 281 -15.22 1.41 -7.75
CA LEU A 281 -16.02 2.57 -8.18
C LEU A 281 -16.12 2.68 -9.71
N GLY A 282 -15.05 2.37 -10.43
CA GLY A 282 -15.04 2.32 -11.89
C GLY A 282 -15.93 1.21 -12.44
N ALA A 283 -15.89 0.01 -11.85
CA ALA A 283 -16.76 -1.10 -12.21
C ALA A 283 -18.24 -0.78 -11.92
N ALA A 284 -18.54 -0.18 -10.77
CA ALA A 284 -19.89 0.28 -10.43
C ALA A 284 -20.42 1.31 -11.44
N SER A 285 -19.58 2.25 -11.87
CA SER A 285 -19.94 3.26 -12.88
C SER A 285 -20.24 2.65 -14.25
N LEU A 286 -19.48 1.62 -14.66
CA LEU A 286 -19.70 0.89 -15.91
C LEU A 286 -20.99 0.06 -15.86
N LEU A 287 -21.30 -0.56 -14.72
CA LEU A 287 -22.58 -1.27 -14.50
C LEU A 287 -23.76 -0.29 -14.57
N PHE A 288 -23.65 0.89 -13.93
CA PHE A 288 -24.68 1.93 -13.99
C PHE A 288 -24.88 2.48 -15.41
N ALA A 289 -23.79 2.69 -16.15
CA ALA A 289 -23.85 3.11 -17.55
C ALA A 289 -24.40 2.01 -18.49
N GLY A 290 -24.14 0.73 -18.19
CA GLY A 290 -24.66 -0.43 -18.89
C GLY A 290 -26.18 -0.58 -18.76
N CYS A 291 -26.73 -0.35 -17.57
CA CYS A 291 -28.18 -0.37 -17.34
C CYS A 291 -28.95 0.71 -18.12
N GLN A 292 -28.32 1.83 -18.48
CA GLN A 292 -28.98 2.89 -19.27
C GLN A 292 -28.97 2.64 -20.79
N ARG A 293 -28.32 1.57 -21.27
CA ARG A 293 -28.13 1.27 -22.70
C ARG A 293 -28.99 0.14 -23.25
N ILE A 294 -30.09 -0.21 -22.59
CA ILE A 294 -31.13 -1.07 -23.20
C ILE A 294 -31.87 -0.22 -24.25
N ASN A 295 -31.42 -0.34 -25.50
CA ASN A 295 -32.00 0.24 -26.70
C ASN A 295 -33.42 -0.32 -26.94
N SER A 296 -34.46 0.37 -26.49
CA SER A 296 -35.81 0.17 -27.03
C SER A 296 -35.92 0.87 -28.40
N PRO A 297 -36.28 0.17 -29.48
CA PRO A 297 -36.48 0.80 -30.79
C PRO A 297 -37.65 1.80 -30.75
N ARG A 298 -37.36 3.10 -30.99
CA ARG A 298 -38.29 4.22 -30.90
C ARG A 298 -39.06 4.42 -32.21
N PHE A 299 -40.21 3.77 -32.35
CA PHE A 299 -41.07 3.89 -33.53
C PHE A 299 -42.51 4.20 -33.12
N LEU A 300 -43.20 5.04 -33.90
CA LEU A 300 -44.65 5.20 -33.83
C LEU A 300 -45.29 4.17 -34.75
N GLN A 301 -46.28 3.42 -34.26
CA GLN A 301 -46.98 2.40 -35.05
C GLN A 301 -48.49 2.51 -34.86
N GLY A 302 -49.24 2.26 -35.93
CA GLY A 302 -50.69 2.34 -35.94
C GLY A 302 -51.29 1.69 -37.17
N ASN A 303 -52.61 1.68 -37.23
CA ASN A 303 -53.38 1.14 -38.35
C ASN A 303 -54.30 2.23 -38.91
N VAL A 304 -54.41 2.32 -40.23
CA VAL A 304 -55.52 3.01 -40.88
C VAL A 304 -56.58 1.96 -41.18
N VAL A 305 -57.81 2.21 -40.74
CA VAL A 305 -58.97 1.32 -40.90
C VAL A 305 -60.07 2.02 -41.68
N LEU A 306 -60.88 1.26 -42.41
CA LEU A 306 -62.04 1.79 -43.11
C LEU A 306 -63.20 1.86 -42.12
N GLY A 307 -63.81 3.03 -41.97
CA GLY A 307 -64.92 3.24 -41.01
C GLY A 307 -66.26 2.70 -41.50
N ASP A 308 -66.43 2.57 -42.82
CA ASP A 308 -67.70 2.17 -43.46
C ASP A 308 -67.46 1.13 -44.58
N ASP A 309 -68.39 0.18 -44.76
CA ASP A 309 -68.31 -0.87 -45.80
C ASP A 309 -68.23 -0.31 -47.23
N GLY A 310 -68.82 0.88 -47.45
CA GLY A 310 -68.80 1.57 -48.73
C GLY A 310 -67.43 2.13 -49.14
N LEU A 311 -66.44 2.18 -48.25
CA LEU A 311 -65.05 2.58 -48.56
C LEU A 311 -64.20 1.40 -49.04
N SER A 312 -64.60 0.16 -48.74
CA SER A 312 -63.94 -1.05 -49.24
C SER A 312 -63.99 -1.13 -50.77
N ALA A 313 -65.09 -0.65 -51.37
CA ALA A 313 -65.24 -0.54 -52.83
C ALA A 313 -64.27 0.48 -53.47
N VAL A 314 -63.88 1.53 -52.74
CA VAL A 314 -62.90 2.55 -53.20
C VAL A 314 -61.48 2.04 -53.00
N ALA A 315 -61.21 1.38 -51.87
CA ALA A 315 -59.90 0.79 -51.57
C ALA A 315 -59.49 -0.30 -52.58
N ASN A 316 -60.44 -1.11 -53.06
CA ASN A 316 -60.20 -2.22 -53.98
C ASN A 316 -60.14 -1.81 -55.47
N GLN A 317 -60.36 -0.53 -55.81
CA GLN A 317 -60.22 -0.06 -57.18
C GLN A 317 -58.75 0.04 -57.60
N PRO A 318 -58.43 -0.23 -58.88
CA PRO A 318 -57.07 -0.01 -59.39
C PRO A 318 -56.73 1.48 -59.33
N ASN A 319 -55.51 1.79 -58.89
CA ASN A 319 -55.01 3.15 -58.62
C ASN A 319 -55.65 3.84 -57.40
N SER A 320 -56.11 3.07 -56.42
CA SER A 320 -56.43 3.63 -55.11
C SER A 320 -55.15 4.10 -54.43
N VAL A 321 -55.17 5.28 -53.82
CA VAL A 321 -54.01 5.88 -53.14
C VAL A 321 -54.42 6.27 -51.73
N CYS A 322 -53.63 5.84 -50.75
CA CYS A 322 -53.75 6.29 -49.37
C CYS A 322 -52.56 7.19 -49.02
N PHE A 323 -52.85 8.40 -48.54
CA PHE A 323 -51.87 9.28 -47.93
C PHE A 323 -52.05 9.32 -46.43
N LEU A 324 -50.95 9.24 -45.70
CA LEU A 324 -50.87 9.57 -44.29
C LEU A 324 -50.00 10.81 -44.14
N ILE A 325 -50.60 11.87 -43.60
CA ILE A 325 -49.94 13.17 -43.42
C ILE A 325 -49.92 13.48 -41.93
N ALA A 326 -48.72 13.73 -41.39
CA ALA A 326 -48.56 14.30 -40.06
C ALA A 326 -48.24 15.80 -40.18
N LYS A 327 -49.00 16.65 -39.47
CA LYS A 327 -48.90 18.11 -39.48
C LYS A 327 -48.52 18.67 -38.10
N ASP A 328 -47.88 19.84 -38.02
CA ASP A 328 -47.82 20.62 -36.75
C ASP A 328 -49.20 21.16 -36.36
N GLN A 329 -49.25 21.71 -35.14
CA GLN A 329 -50.19 22.73 -34.70
C GLN A 329 -50.47 23.88 -35.68
N TRP A 330 -49.63 24.14 -36.68
CA TRP A 330 -49.84 25.20 -37.68
C TRP A 330 -50.37 24.65 -39.02
N GLY A 331 -50.63 23.35 -39.12
CA GLY A 331 -51.14 22.69 -40.34
C GLY A 331 -50.09 22.38 -41.41
N VAL A 332 -48.81 22.64 -41.14
CA VAL A 332 -47.69 22.38 -42.06
C VAL A 332 -47.35 20.89 -42.04
N PRO A 333 -47.30 20.21 -43.21
CA PRO A 333 -46.95 18.79 -43.28
C PRO A 333 -45.46 18.56 -42.96
N VAL A 334 -45.20 17.53 -42.16
CA VAL A 334 -43.88 17.19 -41.61
C VAL A 334 -43.46 15.78 -41.97
N ILE A 335 -44.45 14.88 -42.12
CA ILE A 335 -44.29 13.52 -42.63
C ILE A 335 -45.42 13.31 -43.64
N ILE A 336 -45.06 12.78 -44.81
CA ILE A 336 -46.02 12.35 -45.84
C ILE A 336 -45.64 10.94 -46.24
N LYS A 337 -46.53 9.97 -46.02
CA LYS A 337 -46.43 8.62 -46.58
C LYS A 337 -47.53 8.39 -47.59
N ARG A 338 -47.17 7.69 -48.67
CA ARG A 338 -48.07 7.35 -49.77
C ARG A 338 -48.03 5.86 -50.02
N TRP A 339 -49.19 5.23 -50.10
CA TRP A 339 -49.36 3.84 -50.54
C TRP A 339 -50.25 3.81 -51.78
N LEU A 340 -49.82 3.06 -52.80
CA LEU A 340 -50.60 2.78 -54.02
C LEU A 340 -51.21 1.39 -53.88
N ASN A 341 -52.50 1.26 -54.19
CA ASN A 341 -53.34 0.07 -54.00
C ASN A 341 -53.20 -0.55 -52.58
N PRO A 342 -53.42 0.24 -51.50
CA PRO A 342 -53.27 -0.24 -50.14
C PRO A 342 -54.29 -1.35 -49.80
N LYS A 343 -53.85 -2.35 -49.02
CA LYS A 343 -54.74 -3.33 -48.39
C LYS A 343 -55.05 -2.87 -46.97
N PHE A 344 -56.32 -2.84 -46.61
CA PHE A 344 -56.79 -2.47 -45.28
C PHE A 344 -57.08 -3.73 -44.43
N PRO A 345 -56.83 -3.70 -43.10
CA PRO A 345 -56.27 -2.59 -42.31
C PRO A 345 -54.81 -2.29 -42.68
N LEU A 346 -54.50 -1.01 -42.91
CA LEU A 346 -53.18 -0.58 -43.39
C LEU A 346 -52.28 -0.24 -42.20
N ALA A 347 -51.35 -1.14 -41.88
CA ALA A 347 -50.37 -0.91 -40.82
C ALA A 347 -49.30 0.09 -41.28
N PHE A 348 -49.03 1.10 -40.45
CA PHE A 348 -47.96 2.08 -40.68
C PHE A 348 -46.96 2.11 -39.53
N ARG A 349 -45.72 2.44 -39.88
CA ARG A 349 -44.62 2.68 -38.94
C ARG A 349 -43.93 3.96 -39.32
N LEU A 350 -43.78 4.88 -38.36
CA LEU A 350 -43.09 6.15 -38.52
C LEU A 350 -41.88 6.23 -37.59
N SER A 351 -40.81 6.77 -38.12
CA SER A 351 -39.52 6.99 -37.47
C SER A 351 -39.01 8.38 -37.79
N ARG A 352 -37.91 8.78 -37.16
CA ARG A 352 -37.24 10.06 -37.46
C ARG A 352 -36.78 10.16 -38.92
N ALA A 353 -36.52 9.04 -39.60
CA ALA A 353 -36.11 9.02 -40.99
C ALA A 353 -37.23 9.41 -41.96
N ASP A 354 -38.50 9.33 -41.52
CA ASP A 354 -39.67 9.66 -42.35
C ASP A 354 -40.00 11.17 -42.31
N LEU A 355 -39.27 11.98 -41.55
CA LEU A 355 -39.42 13.44 -41.53
C LEU A 355 -38.93 14.05 -42.85
N ILE A 356 -39.69 15.01 -43.39
CA ILE A 356 -39.28 15.78 -44.58
C ILE A 356 -37.91 16.45 -44.35
N ILE A 357 -37.61 16.87 -43.11
CA ILE A 357 -36.30 17.43 -42.72
C ILE A 357 -35.73 16.62 -41.53
N PRO A 358 -34.94 15.56 -41.78
CA PRO A 358 -34.44 14.66 -40.73
C PRO A 358 -33.49 15.33 -39.71
N SER A 359 -32.77 16.36 -40.16
CA SER A 359 -31.74 17.07 -39.39
C SER A 359 -32.31 17.98 -38.30
N ARG A 360 -33.57 18.40 -38.40
CA ARG A 360 -34.19 19.32 -37.44
C ARG A 360 -34.99 18.53 -36.39
N PRO A 361 -34.66 18.61 -35.09
CA PRO A 361 -35.47 18.01 -34.05
C PRO A 361 -36.81 18.73 -33.97
N TRP A 362 -37.91 18.01 -34.21
CA TRP A 362 -39.25 18.56 -34.12
C TRP A 362 -39.66 18.82 -32.67
N LYS A 363 -40.32 19.95 -32.43
CA LYS A 363 -40.78 20.40 -31.11
C LYS A 363 -42.20 20.96 -31.24
N GLY A 364 -43.21 20.11 -31.11
CA GLY A 364 -44.62 20.51 -31.16
C GLY A 364 -45.57 19.30 -31.22
N PRO A 365 -46.84 19.45 -30.87
CA PRO A 365 -47.84 18.39 -31.05
C PRO A 365 -48.02 18.08 -32.54
N PHE A 366 -48.35 16.82 -32.83
CA PHE A 366 -48.66 16.35 -34.17
C PHE A 366 -50.12 15.95 -34.28
N TYR A 367 -50.70 16.33 -35.41
CA TYR A 367 -52.01 15.86 -35.87
C TYR A 367 -51.80 14.96 -37.07
N MET A 368 -52.52 13.85 -37.12
CA MET A 368 -52.44 12.90 -38.23
C MET A 368 -53.76 12.87 -39.00
N GLU A 369 -53.62 12.93 -40.31
CA GLU A 369 -54.72 12.83 -41.26
C GLU A 369 -54.40 11.75 -42.28
N ALA A 370 -55.38 10.89 -42.55
CA ALA A 370 -55.33 9.92 -43.62
C ALA A 370 -56.36 10.28 -44.70
N PHE A 371 -55.96 10.15 -45.95
CA PHE A 371 -56.79 10.40 -47.13
C PHE A 371 -56.78 9.17 -48.03
N LEU A 372 -57.96 8.72 -48.46
CA LEU A 372 -58.11 7.65 -49.44
C LEU A 372 -58.93 8.15 -50.64
N PHE A 373 -58.38 7.96 -51.84
CA PHE A 373 -59.02 8.32 -53.09
C PHE A 373 -58.54 7.43 -54.24
N VAL A 374 -59.21 7.50 -55.39
CA VAL A 374 -58.80 6.80 -56.62
C VAL A 374 -58.25 7.83 -57.59
N SER A 375 -56.98 7.69 -57.96
CA SER A 375 -56.30 8.65 -58.83
C SER A 375 -56.70 8.43 -60.28
N LYS A 376 -57.23 9.46 -60.95
CA LYS A 376 -57.58 9.42 -62.39
C LYS A 376 -56.35 9.60 -63.29
N ASP A 377 -55.30 10.23 -62.78
CA ASP A 377 -54.01 10.38 -63.45
C ASP A 377 -52.90 9.70 -62.65
N LYS A 378 -51.93 9.08 -63.32
CA LYS A 378 -50.79 8.40 -62.66
C LYS A 378 -49.80 9.36 -61.96
N ALA A 379 -50.10 10.66 -61.89
CA ALA A 379 -49.20 11.70 -61.38
C ALA A 379 -49.82 12.56 -60.25
N GLN A 380 -49.35 12.31 -59.03
CA GLN A 380 -48.84 13.28 -58.04
C GLN A 380 -49.66 14.47 -57.47
N GLU A 381 -50.94 14.68 -57.80
CA GLU A 381 -51.70 15.77 -57.13
C GLU A 381 -52.40 15.31 -55.84
N LEU A 382 -52.27 16.10 -54.76
CA LEU A 382 -53.16 15.97 -53.60
C LEU A 382 -54.57 16.38 -54.06
N PRO A 383 -55.62 15.55 -53.84
CA PRO A 383 -56.95 15.89 -54.29
C PRO A 383 -57.49 17.11 -53.56
N ALA A 384 -58.39 17.85 -54.22
CA ALA A 384 -59.20 18.86 -53.55
C ALA A 384 -60.00 18.20 -52.40
N PRO A 385 -60.10 18.82 -51.21
CA PRO A 385 -60.62 18.18 -49.98
C PRO A 385 -62.05 17.60 -50.06
N LYS A 386 -62.81 17.89 -51.12
CA LYS A 386 -64.24 17.55 -51.25
C LYS A 386 -64.51 16.14 -51.76
N ASP A 387 -63.54 15.50 -52.43
CA ASP A 387 -63.77 14.23 -53.15
C ASP A 387 -63.04 13.01 -52.53
N ALA A 388 -62.33 13.19 -51.41
CA ALA A 388 -61.53 12.15 -50.76
C ALA A 388 -62.13 11.72 -49.41
N ALA A 389 -62.10 10.41 -49.14
CA ALA A 389 -62.42 9.89 -47.82
C ALA A 389 -61.34 10.32 -46.82
N ARG A 390 -61.73 10.88 -45.67
CA ARG A 390 -60.82 11.48 -44.69
C ARG A 390 -61.01 10.83 -43.33
N GLY A 391 -59.89 10.53 -42.68
CA GLY A 391 -59.83 10.17 -41.27
C GLY A 391 -58.85 11.10 -40.58
N MET A 392 -59.24 11.64 -39.42
CA MET A 392 -58.40 12.55 -38.65
C MET A 392 -58.42 12.15 -37.18
N ILE A 393 -57.28 12.30 -36.52
CA ILE A 393 -57.21 12.22 -35.06
C ILE A 393 -57.37 13.64 -34.53
N GLU A 394 -58.51 13.92 -33.90
CA GLU A 394 -58.87 15.25 -33.39
C GLU A 394 -58.07 15.66 -32.15
N HIS A 395 -57.45 14.70 -31.47
CA HIS A 395 -56.61 14.92 -30.31
C HIS A 395 -55.12 14.77 -30.65
N PRO A 396 -54.24 15.57 -30.04
CA PRO A 396 -52.81 15.48 -30.31
C PRO A 396 -52.32 14.09 -29.90
N VAL A 397 -51.66 13.41 -30.83
CA VAL A 397 -51.10 12.07 -30.63
C VAL A 397 -50.06 12.06 -29.48
N PHE A 398 -49.54 13.24 -29.13
CA PHE A 398 -48.78 13.51 -27.92
C PHE A 398 -49.33 14.77 -27.20
N PRO A 399 -49.88 14.65 -25.97
CA PRO A 399 -50.39 15.82 -25.22
C PRO A 399 -49.29 16.64 -24.53
N SER A 400 -48.05 16.13 -24.37
CA SER A 400 -46.90 16.92 -23.87
C SER A 400 -45.55 16.35 -24.30
N LEU A 401 -44.55 17.24 -24.44
CA LEU A 401 -43.19 16.98 -24.93
C LEU A 401 -42.43 15.94 -24.07
N PRO A 402 -41.92 14.84 -24.66
CA PRO A 402 -40.69 14.26 -24.15
C PRO A 402 -39.54 15.11 -24.73
N ARG A 403 -38.70 15.73 -23.87
CA ARG A 403 -37.57 16.65 -24.23
C ARG A 403 -36.50 16.04 -25.16
N SER A 404 -36.68 14.78 -25.52
CA SER A 404 -36.13 14.00 -26.62
C SER A 404 -37.16 12.86 -26.82
N TRP A 405 -37.14 12.06 -27.88
CA TRP A 405 -38.00 10.84 -27.97
C TRP A 405 -37.64 9.81 -26.86
N ARG A 406 -37.73 10.18 -25.58
CA ARG A 406 -37.30 9.46 -24.36
C ARG A 406 -38.49 9.15 -23.45
N GLY A 407 -39.70 9.57 -23.80
CA GLY A 407 -40.92 9.06 -23.18
C GLY A 407 -41.34 7.80 -23.91
N SER A 408 -41.50 6.69 -23.17
CA SER A 408 -42.25 5.54 -23.67
C SER A 408 -43.61 6.07 -24.15
N PRO A 409 -44.01 5.89 -25.43
CA PRO A 409 -45.40 6.10 -25.77
C PRO A 409 -46.17 5.11 -24.91
N SER A 410 -47.10 5.60 -24.10
CA SER A 410 -48.20 4.78 -23.62
C SER A 410 -48.65 3.91 -24.78
N SER A 411 -48.67 2.61 -24.56
CA SER A 411 -48.86 1.50 -25.49
C SER A 411 -50.23 1.50 -26.19
N GLY A 412 -50.60 2.59 -26.85
CA GLY A 412 -51.78 2.71 -27.69
C GLY A 412 -51.36 2.56 -29.15
N ARG A 413 -51.77 1.46 -29.79
CA ARG A 413 -51.81 1.41 -31.26
C ARG A 413 -52.73 2.56 -31.71
N ILE A 414 -52.22 3.42 -32.58
CA ILE A 414 -53.01 4.52 -33.11
C ILE A 414 -53.89 3.99 -34.23
N GLU A 415 -55.20 4.18 -34.13
CA GLU A 415 -56.14 3.79 -35.18
C GLU A 415 -56.75 5.04 -35.81
N ILE A 416 -56.65 5.14 -37.14
CA ILE A 416 -57.26 6.22 -37.92
C ILE A 416 -58.38 5.60 -38.75
N ALA A 417 -59.62 5.89 -38.40
CA ALA A 417 -60.79 5.47 -39.16
C ALA A 417 -61.09 6.47 -40.29
N LEU A 418 -61.03 6.01 -41.54
CA LEU A 418 -61.43 6.79 -42.70
C LEU A 418 -62.96 6.85 -42.78
N LYS A 419 -63.52 8.05 -42.95
CA LYS A 419 -64.94 8.28 -43.18
C LYS A 419 -65.16 8.94 -44.54
N ARG A 420 -66.34 8.75 -45.14
CA ARG A 420 -66.72 9.50 -46.35
C ARG A 420 -66.80 11.01 -46.03
N PRO A 421 -66.53 11.89 -47.02
CA PRO A 421 -66.65 13.33 -46.85
C PRO A 421 -68.08 13.77 -46.48
#